data_AF-A0A2P4Y2W8-F1
#
_entry.id   AF-A0A2P4Y2W8-F1
#
_cell.length_a   1.000
_cell.length_b   1.000
_cell.length_c   1.000
_cell.angle_alpha   90.00
_cell.angle_beta   90.00
_cell.angle_gamma   90.00
#
_symmetry.space_group_name_H-M   'P 1'
#
loop_
_entity.id
_entity.type
_entity.pdbx_description
1 polymer ?
#
loop_
_entity_poly.entity_id
_entity_poly.type
_entity_poly.pdbx_seq_one_letter_code
_entity_poly.pdbx_strand_id
1 'polypeptide(L)'
;MSYVSVADAENVHRGNPEAEAAEYRGANAIKYVLMRVAIVVVLVIISILLKDDFTALADFVGASCITVNCILLPIVFYLKMSWGQVAMWEKVSGSIVVVVCFALGCYVSYTTGEELFAPSHDEVEFPYCAPEFENTVYYNASAAN
;
A
#
# COMPACT_ATOMS: atom_id res chain seq x y z
N MET A 1 27.29 12.13 17.03
CA MET A 1 27.09 12.09 15.57
C MET A 1 25.71 12.63 15.28
N SER A 2 25.62 13.69 14.47
CA SER A 2 24.33 14.18 13.96
C SER A 2 23.85 13.21 12.89
N TYR A 3 22.67 12.62 13.06
CA TYR A 3 22.04 11.81 12.03
C TYR A 3 21.53 12.74 10.95
N VAL A 4 22.31 12.89 9.89
CA VAL A 4 21.86 13.50 8.65
C VAL A 4 20.88 12.52 8.00
N SER A 5 19.64 12.94 7.81
CA SER A 5 18.66 12.18 7.02
C SER A 5 19.23 11.93 5.62
N VAL A 6 19.01 10.75 5.04
CA VAL A 6 19.45 10.42 3.67
C VAL A 6 18.96 11.48 2.67
N ALA A 7 17.75 11.99 2.86
CA ALA A 7 17.19 13.08 2.04
C ALA A 7 17.99 14.38 2.13
N ASP A 8 18.57 14.67 3.30
CA ASP A 8 19.37 15.86 3.58
C ASP A 8 20.81 15.67 3.04
N ALA A 9 21.31 14.43 3.02
CA ALA A 9 22.61 14.09 2.45
C ALA A 9 22.65 14.16 0.91
N GLU A 10 21.54 13.85 0.24
CA GLU A 10 21.41 13.88 -1.23
C GLU A 10 21.03 15.28 -1.76
N ASN A 11 20.61 16.19 -0.87
CA ASN A 11 20.15 17.51 -1.27
C ASN A 11 21.32 18.39 -1.73
N VAL A 12 21.40 18.63 -3.06
CA VAL A 12 22.45 19.42 -3.70
C VAL A 12 22.47 20.88 -3.21
N HIS A 13 21.36 21.37 -2.67
CA HIS A 13 21.20 22.74 -2.18
C HIS A 13 21.29 22.87 -0.66
N ARG A 14 21.71 21.80 0.03
CA ARG A 14 21.86 21.75 1.49
C ARG A 14 22.72 22.91 2.01
N GLY A 15 22.12 23.76 2.83
CA GLY A 15 22.77 24.92 3.45
C GLY A 15 22.53 26.26 2.75
N ASN A 16 21.79 26.29 1.63
CA ASN A 16 21.35 27.53 1.00
C ASN A 16 19.81 27.61 0.93
N PRO A 17 19.15 28.21 1.93
CA PRO A 17 17.68 28.22 2.04
C PRO A 17 17.01 28.99 0.89
N GLU A 18 17.72 29.94 0.26
CA GLU A 18 17.19 30.69 -0.88
C GLU A 18 17.15 29.84 -2.15
N ALA A 19 18.12 28.94 -2.35
CA ALA A 19 18.15 28.01 -3.48
C ALA A 19 17.11 26.90 -3.33
N GLU A 20 16.92 26.37 -2.11
CA GLU A 20 15.86 25.40 -1.83
C GLU A 20 14.46 26.01 -2.00
N ALA A 21 14.25 27.25 -1.55
CA ALA A 21 12.98 27.95 -1.72
C ALA A 21 12.73 28.41 -3.18
N ALA A 22 13.79 28.58 -3.97
CA ALA A 22 13.68 28.92 -5.39
C ALA A 22 13.09 27.80 -6.23
N GLU A 23 13.34 26.53 -5.88
CA GLU A 23 12.75 25.37 -6.56
C GLU A 23 11.22 25.34 -6.43
N TYR A 24 10.70 25.82 -5.30
CA TYR A 24 9.27 25.97 -5.01
C TYR A 24 8.69 27.34 -5.44
N ARG A 25 9.47 28.23 -6.08
CA ARG A 25 9.00 29.55 -6.56
C ARG A 25 8.83 29.56 -8.09
N GLY A 26 7.75 30.21 -8.55
CA GLY A 26 7.47 30.42 -9.98
C GLY A 26 6.60 29.33 -10.62
N ALA A 27 6.78 29.09 -11.92
CA ALA A 27 5.92 28.19 -12.71
C ALA A 27 5.97 26.70 -12.27
N ASN A 28 7.03 26.28 -11.58
CA ASN A 28 7.14 24.92 -11.04
C ASN A 28 6.26 24.70 -9.80
N ALA A 29 5.94 25.75 -9.03
CA ALA A 29 5.03 25.65 -7.88
C ALA A 29 3.65 25.09 -8.29
N ILE A 30 3.14 25.52 -9.45
CA ILE A 30 1.86 25.07 -10.00
C ILE A 30 1.90 23.56 -10.30
N LYS A 31 3.04 23.03 -10.78
CA LYS A 31 3.21 21.59 -11.05
C LYS A 31 3.15 20.77 -9.76
N TYR A 32 3.83 21.21 -8.70
CA TYR A 32 3.80 20.52 -7.40
C TYR A 32 2.41 20.57 -6.76
N VAL A 33 1.72 21.72 -6.84
CA VAL A 33 0.35 21.85 -6.35
C VAL A 33 -0.60 20.95 -7.13
N LEU A 34 -0.50 20.91 -8.46
CA LEU A 34 -1.31 20.02 -9.30
C LEU A 34 -1.06 18.54 -8.98
N MET A 35 0.19 18.14 -8.76
CA MET A 35 0.52 16.76 -8.38
C MET A 35 -0.11 16.38 -7.03
N ARG A 36 -0.06 17.27 -6.04
CA ARG A 36 -0.73 17.06 -4.74
C ARG A 36 -2.24 16.98 -4.89
N VAL A 37 -2.84 17.89 -5.66
CA VAL A 37 -4.29 17.89 -5.92
C VAL A 37 -4.70 16.62 -6.66
N ALA A 38 -3.92 16.15 -7.62
CA ALA A 38 -4.20 14.91 -8.34
C ALA A 38 -4.20 13.70 -7.40
N ILE A 39 -3.20 13.59 -6.51
CA ILE A 39 -3.17 12.52 -5.50
C ILE A 39 -4.40 12.58 -4.61
N VAL A 40 -4.75 13.77 -4.10
CA VAL A 40 -5.93 13.94 -3.23
C VAL A 40 -7.22 13.55 -3.96
N VAL A 41 -7.40 13.97 -5.21
CA VAL A 41 -8.58 13.61 -6.01
C VAL A 41 -8.67 12.10 -6.22
N VAL A 42 -7.55 11.44 -6.54
CA VAL A 42 -7.51 9.98 -6.69
C VAL A 42 -7.88 9.29 -5.37
N LEU A 43 -7.31 9.72 -4.25
CA LEU A 43 -7.62 9.17 -2.92
C LEU A 43 -9.09 9.35 -2.55
N VAL A 44 -9.69 10.50 -2.90
CA VAL A 44 -11.11 10.78 -2.66
C VAL A 44 -12.00 9.88 -3.51
N ILE A 45 -11.69 9.70 -4.80
CA ILE A 45 -12.46 8.79 -5.67
C ILE A 45 -12.42 7.36 -5.12
N ILE A 46 -11.23 6.89 -4.74
CA ILE A 46 -11.05 5.57 -4.13
C ILE A 46 -11.88 5.45 -2.84
N SER A 47 -11.86 6.48 -1.99
CA SER A 47 -12.62 6.51 -0.74
C SER A 47 -14.14 6.49 -0.93
N ILE A 48 -14.64 7.02 -2.05
CA ILE A 48 -16.07 6.98 -2.40
C ILE A 48 -16.46 5.60 -2.92
N LEU A 49 -15.63 4.99 -3.78
CA LEU A 49 -15.92 3.71 -4.40
C LEU A 49 -15.81 2.53 -3.42
N LEU A 50 -14.83 2.57 -2.52
CA LEU A 50 -14.52 1.49 -1.57
C LEU A 50 -14.96 1.84 -0.14
N LYS A 51 -16.02 2.64 -0.02
CA LYS A 51 -16.50 3.10 1.28
C LYS A 51 -16.86 1.93 2.20
N ASP A 52 -17.43 0.87 1.63
CA ASP A 52 -17.94 -0.28 2.38
C ASP A 52 -16.82 -1.27 2.76
N ASP A 53 -15.70 -1.27 2.02
CA ASP A 53 -14.57 -2.19 2.17
C ASP A 53 -13.23 -1.49 2.48
N PHE A 54 -13.26 -0.37 3.20
CA PHE A 54 -12.05 0.40 3.52
C PHE A 54 -10.97 -0.43 4.22
N THR A 55 -11.37 -1.40 5.05
CA THR A 55 -10.45 -2.33 5.72
C THR A 55 -9.69 -3.18 4.71
N ALA A 56 -10.37 -3.71 3.68
CA ALA A 56 -9.73 -4.48 2.61
C ALA A 56 -8.77 -3.61 1.78
N LEU A 57 -9.11 -2.35 1.49
CA LEU A 57 -8.16 -1.41 0.88
C LEU A 57 -6.91 -1.22 1.74
N ALA A 58 -7.08 -1.01 3.05
CA ALA A 58 -5.98 -0.83 3.98
C ALA A 58 -5.08 -2.07 4.05
N ASP A 59 -5.67 -3.26 4.05
CA ASP A 59 -4.95 -4.54 4.04
C ASP A 59 -4.21 -4.76 2.70
N PHE A 60 -4.82 -4.40 1.57
CA PHE A 60 -4.17 -4.46 0.24
C PHE A 60 -2.94 -3.54 0.17
N VAL A 61 -3.10 -2.27 0.57
CA VAL A 61 -2.02 -1.28 0.55
C VAL A 61 -0.94 -1.66 1.57
N GLY A 62 -1.33 -2.13 2.76
CA GLY A 62 -0.41 -2.60 3.80
C GLY A 62 0.42 -3.79 3.33
N ALA A 63 -0.23 -4.84 2.83
CA ALA A 63 0.44 -6.04 2.33
C ALA A 63 1.41 -5.71 1.20
N SER A 64 0.99 -4.91 0.20
CA SER A 64 1.84 -4.54 -0.93
C SER A 64 3.00 -3.62 -0.53
N CYS A 65 2.77 -2.60 0.29
CA CYS A 65 3.81 -1.65 0.68
C CYS A 65 4.86 -2.28 1.59
N ILE A 66 4.42 -3.10 2.56
CA ILE A 66 5.33 -3.78 3.51
C ILE A 66 6.15 -4.84 2.79
N THR A 67 5.53 -5.68 1.95
CA THR A 67 6.27 -6.70 1.21
C THR A 67 7.31 -6.08 0.28
N VAL A 68 6.96 -5.03 -0.47
CA VAL A 68 7.88 -4.40 -1.42
C VAL A 68 8.98 -3.61 -0.71
N ASN A 69 8.64 -2.69 0.19
CA ASN A 69 9.62 -1.78 0.79
C ASN A 69 10.39 -2.40 1.95
N CYS A 70 9.73 -3.19 2.80
CA CYS A 70 10.34 -3.69 4.03
C CYS A 70 10.98 -5.06 3.88
N ILE A 71 10.58 -5.86 2.88
CA ILE A 71 11.06 -7.23 2.71
C ILE A 71 11.85 -7.37 1.40
N LEU A 72 11.23 -7.11 0.24
CA LEU A 72 11.87 -7.31 -1.06
C LEU A 72 13.05 -6.36 -1.26
N LEU A 73 12.85 -5.06 -1.05
CA LEU A 73 13.87 -4.05 -1.28
C LEU A 73 15.20 -4.35 -0.54
N PRO A 74 15.23 -4.52 0.80
CA PRO A 74 16.49 -4.77 1.51
C PRO A 74 17.14 -6.10 1.12
N ILE A 75 16.36 -7.17 0.91
CA ILE A 75 16.93 -8.49 0.57
C ILE A 75 17.50 -8.47 -0.86
N VAL A 76 16.80 -7.85 -1.81
CA VAL A 76 17.28 -7.71 -3.20
C VAL A 76 18.52 -6.83 -3.25
N PHE A 77 18.55 -5.69 -2.54
CA PHE A 77 19.74 -4.84 -2.46
C PHE A 77 20.92 -5.56 -1.81
N TYR A 78 20.68 -6.32 -0.74
CA TYR A 78 21.71 -7.12 -0.08
C TYR A 78 22.31 -8.16 -1.04
N LEU A 79 21.46 -8.91 -1.75
CA LEU A 79 21.91 -9.90 -2.73
C LEU A 79 22.67 -9.24 -3.89
N LYS A 80 22.16 -8.11 -4.42
CA LYS A 80 22.80 -7.38 -5.53
C LYS A 80 24.15 -6.77 -5.13
N MET A 81 24.26 -6.20 -3.93
CA MET A 81 25.49 -5.58 -3.44
C MET A 81 26.57 -6.60 -3.10
N SER A 82 26.18 -7.76 -2.56
CA SER A 82 27.12 -8.76 -2.01
C SER A 82 27.24 -10.04 -2.87
N TRP A 83 26.87 -9.96 -4.15
CA TRP A 83 26.79 -11.11 -5.05
C TRP A 83 28.11 -11.89 -5.19
N GLY A 84 29.26 -11.21 -5.03
CA GLY A 84 30.59 -11.82 -5.13
C GLY A 84 31.15 -12.40 -3.83
N GLN A 85 30.70 -11.96 -2.66
CA GLN A 85 31.31 -12.31 -1.36
C GLN A 85 30.48 -13.29 -0.53
N VAL A 86 29.18 -13.43 -0.81
CA VAL A 86 28.26 -14.25 0.00
C VAL A 86 28.35 -15.73 -0.40
N ALA A 87 28.36 -16.61 0.61
CA ALA A 87 28.34 -18.05 0.44
C ALA A 87 27.07 -18.51 -0.29
N MET A 88 27.19 -19.56 -1.13
CA MET A 88 26.07 -20.07 -1.95
C MET A 88 24.82 -20.41 -1.13
N TRP A 89 24.99 -20.87 0.11
CA TRP A 89 23.88 -21.21 1.01
C TRP A 89 23.01 -20.02 1.42
N GLU A 90 23.62 -18.86 1.73
CA GLU A 90 22.89 -17.63 2.09
C GLU A 90 22.18 -17.00 0.89
N LYS A 91 22.76 -17.14 -0.31
CA LYS A 91 22.12 -16.71 -1.55
C LYS A 91 20.83 -17.48 -1.82
N VAL A 92 20.87 -18.80 -1.62
CA VAL A 92 19.73 -19.68 -1.84
C VAL A 92 18.64 -19.43 -0.81
N SER A 93 18.96 -19.34 0.49
CA SER A 93 17.96 -19.06 1.53
C SER A 93 17.32 -17.68 1.35
N GLY A 94 18.11 -16.64 1.07
CA GLY A 94 17.59 -15.30 0.79
C GLY A 94 16.70 -15.25 -0.45
N SER A 95 17.07 -15.95 -1.52
CA SER A 95 16.25 -16.04 -2.73
C SER A 95 14.94 -16.78 -2.48
N ILE A 96 14.93 -17.84 -1.67
CA ILE A 96 13.71 -18.58 -1.31
C ILE A 96 12.75 -17.68 -0.55
N VAL A 97 13.24 -16.93 0.45
CA VAL A 97 12.41 -16.00 1.23
C VAL A 97 11.77 -14.94 0.33
N VAL A 98 12.55 -14.36 -0.60
CA VAL A 98 12.01 -13.39 -1.58
C VAL A 98 10.90 -14.01 -2.42
N VAL A 99 11.10 -15.22 -2.94
CA VAL A 99 10.10 -15.89 -3.79
C VAL A 99 8.84 -16.21 -3.00
N VAL A 100 8.96 -16.73 -1.78
CA VAL A 100 7.80 -17.07 -0.93
C VAL A 100 7.05 -15.82 -0.50
N CYS A 101 7.74 -14.78 -0.01
CA CYS A 101 7.11 -13.52 0.37
C CYS A 101 6.47 -12.80 -0.82
N PHE A 102 7.06 -12.90 -2.01
CA PHE A 102 6.47 -12.36 -3.23
C PHE A 102 5.19 -13.12 -3.61
N ALA A 103 5.22 -14.46 -3.60
CA ALA A 103 4.05 -15.28 -3.91
C ALA A 103 2.90 -15.04 -2.92
N LEU A 104 3.20 -15.01 -1.62
CA LEU A 104 2.22 -14.71 -0.57
C LEU A 104 1.71 -13.27 -0.66
N GLY A 105 2.58 -12.30 -0.95
CA GLY A 105 2.20 -10.91 -1.17
C GLY A 105 1.25 -10.77 -2.36
N CYS A 106 1.57 -11.38 -3.50
CA CYS A 106 0.69 -11.42 -4.66
C CYS A 106 -0.64 -12.13 -4.36
N TYR A 107 -0.62 -13.23 -3.60
CA TYR A 107 -1.83 -13.95 -3.22
C TYR A 107 -2.76 -13.08 -2.38
N VAL A 108 -2.27 -12.48 -1.29
CA VAL A 108 -3.07 -11.60 -0.41
C VAL A 108 -3.58 -10.39 -1.19
N SER A 109 -2.71 -9.75 -1.99
CA SER A 109 -3.13 -8.64 -2.85
C SER A 109 -4.20 -9.04 -3.87
N TYR A 110 -4.17 -10.27 -4.37
CA TYR A 110 -5.16 -10.76 -5.32
C TYR A 110 -6.49 -11.07 -4.64
N THR A 111 -6.49 -11.82 -3.53
CA THR A 111 -7.73 -12.17 -2.80
C THR A 111 -8.43 -10.92 -2.27
N THR A 112 -7.69 -10.02 -1.63
CA THR A 112 -8.24 -8.76 -1.15
C THR A 112 -8.66 -7.86 -2.29
N GLY A 113 -8.00 -7.92 -3.46
CA GLY A 113 -8.42 -7.17 -4.64
C GLY A 113 -9.72 -7.69 -5.27
N GLU A 114 -9.93 -9.00 -5.27
CA GLU A 114 -11.17 -9.61 -5.79
C GLU A 114 -12.38 -9.21 -4.92
N GLU A 115 -12.23 -9.29 -3.60
CA GLU A 115 -13.23 -8.79 -2.63
C GLU A 115 -13.54 -7.30 -2.85
N LEU A 116 -12.52 -6.50 -3.21
CA LEU A 116 -12.60 -5.04 -3.31
C LEU A 116 -13.21 -4.50 -4.62
N PHE A 117 -13.07 -5.23 -5.73
CA PHE A 117 -13.50 -4.77 -7.07
C PHE A 117 -14.61 -5.62 -7.70
N ALA A 118 -14.87 -6.82 -7.17
CA ALA A 118 -15.92 -7.71 -7.64
C ALA A 118 -16.40 -8.62 -6.50
N PRO A 119 -17.09 -8.07 -5.47
CA PRO A 119 -17.63 -8.88 -4.40
C PRO A 119 -18.53 -9.95 -5.02
N SER A 120 -18.18 -11.22 -4.82
CA SER A 120 -19.00 -12.34 -5.25
C SER A 120 -20.33 -12.24 -4.51
N HIS A 121 -21.42 -12.13 -5.27
CA HIS A 121 -22.80 -11.91 -4.83
C HIS A 121 -23.40 -12.99 -3.90
N ASP A 122 -22.58 -13.89 -3.36
CA ASP A 122 -22.97 -15.10 -2.62
C ASP A 122 -22.54 -15.05 -1.14
N GLU A 123 -22.00 -13.94 -0.63
CA GLU A 123 -21.76 -13.80 0.81
C GLU A 123 -23.06 -13.44 1.53
N VAL A 124 -23.61 -14.46 2.15
CA VAL A 124 -24.78 -14.37 3.01
C VAL A 124 -24.46 -13.47 4.20
N GLU A 125 -25.18 -12.36 4.33
CA GLU A 125 -24.88 -11.31 5.33
C GLU A 125 -25.04 -11.83 6.78
N PHE A 126 -25.83 -12.90 6.96
CA PHE A 126 -26.05 -13.58 8.23
C PHE A 126 -25.90 -15.12 8.10
N PRO A 127 -24.67 -15.67 8.09
CA PRO A 127 -24.41 -17.10 7.84
C PRO A 127 -24.93 -18.06 8.92
N TYR A 128 -25.30 -17.52 10.09
CA TYR A 128 -25.85 -18.29 11.21
C TYR A 128 -27.37 -18.18 11.33
N CYS A 129 -28.01 -17.43 10.43
CA CYS A 129 -29.47 -17.30 10.38
C CYS A 129 -30.08 -18.43 9.53
N ALA A 130 -31.37 -18.70 9.73
CA ALA A 130 -32.10 -19.61 8.86
C ALA A 130 -32.05 -19.09 7.41
N PRO A 131 -32.10 -19.97 6.39
CA PRO A 131 -31.87 -19.59 4.99
C PRO A 131 -32.86 -18.53 4.46
N GLU A 132 -34.01 -18.38 5.11
CA GLU A 132 -35.00 -17.34 4.83
C GLU A 132 -34.63 -15.93 5.36
N PHE A 133 -33.64 -15.83 6.26
CA PHE A 133 -33.17 -14.59 6.89
C PHE A 133 -31.68 -14.30 6.64
N GLU A 134 -31.01 -15.08 5.78
CA GLU A 134 -29.58 -14.91 5.46
C GLU A 134 -29.23 -13.51 4.92
N ASN A 135 -30.21 -12.84 4.29
CA ASN A 135 -30.03 -11.56 3.61
C ASN A 135 -31.01 -10.48 4.09
N THR A 136 -31.70 -10.69 5.21
CA THR A 136 -32.67 -9.73 5.75
C THR A 136 -32.60 -9.65 7.26
N VAL A 137 -32.39 -8.43 7.78
CA VAL A 137 -32.36 -8.16 9.22
C VAL A 137 -33.71 -8.50 9.87
N TYR A 138 -33.72 -9.50 10.76
CA TYR A 138 -34.94 -9.97 11.44
C TYR A 138 -35.65 -8.87 12.26
N TYR A 139 -34.93 -7.83 12.68
CA TYR A 139 -35.48 -6.69 13.42
C TYR A 139 -35.03 -5.36 12.83
N ASN A 140 -35.91 -4.72 12.05
CA ASN A 140 -35.72 -3.36 11.55
C ASN A 140 -36.38 -2.36 12.51
N ALA A 141 -35.60 -1.75 13.39
CA ALA A 141 -36.10 -0.72 14.32
C ALA A 141 -36.67 0.53 13.60
N SER A 142 -36.35 0.72 12.32
CA SER A 142 -36.82 1.83 11.48
C SER A 142 -38.12 1.53 10.72
N ALA A 143 -38.57 0.26 10.67
CA ALA A 143 -39.82 -0.15 10.02
C ALA A 143 -41.02 -0.20 10.98
N ALA A 144 -40.78 -0.03 12.29
CA ALA A 144 -41.81 -0.05 13.33
C ALA A 144 -42.43 1.33 13.61
N ASN A 145 -42.30 2.29 12.68
CA ASN A 145 -42.90 3.63 12.75
C ASN A 145 -43.60 4.00 11.45
#